data_AF-A0A6I6G154-F1
#
_entry.id   AF-A0A6I6G154-F1
#
_cell.length_a   1.000
_cell.length_b   1.000
_cell.length_c   1.000
_cell.angle_alpha   90.00
_cell.angle_beta   90.00
_cell.angle_gamma   90.00
#
_symmetry.space_group_name_H-M   'P 1'
#
loop_
_entity.id
_entity.type
_entity.pdbx_description
1 polymer ?
#
loop_
_entity_poly.entity_id
_entity_poly.type
_entity_poly.pdbx_seq_one_letter_code
_entity_poly.pdbx_strand_id
1 'polypeptide(L)'
;MAVAASLCVVLWWAEPRHSAPGSPGRQALEALLTHVDVVPERITVPGYERDCSGASACVFGPAWSDSTGAPYSGNGCSTRHDVLARDLGGTTADPASGCSVDGGTLVDPYTGRVMDVSASGLRGIHVDHVFPLSAAWDLGAWDWSPGRRAAFANDVERNLLAVTGSVNSRKSDWTPEDWLPPDPGRHCFYAARYLTAAVAYGLPVTAGDREALAAAVRRCPRGG
;
A
#
# COMPACT_ATOMS: atom_id res chain seq x y z
N MET A 1 62.56 -19.64 -4.82
CA MET A 1 61.71 -18.60 -4.21
C MET A 1 60.37 -18.61 -4.94
N ALA A 2 59.32 -19.12 -4.31
CA ALA A 2 57.95 -19.05 -4.82
C ALA A 2 57.11 -18.32 -3.78
N VAL A 3 56.53 -17.19 -4.14
CA VAL A 3 55.67 -16.38 -3.28
C VAL A 3 54.23 -16.79 -3.58
N ALA A 4 53.56 -17.41 -2.61
CA ALA A 4 52.14 -17.70 -2.68
C ALA A 4 51.35 -16.44 -2.30
N ALA A 5 50.54 -15.93 -3.22
CA ALA A 5 49.59 -14.85 -2.94
C ALA A 5 48.23 -15.46 -2.58
N SER A 6 47.84 -15.34 -1.31
CA SER A 6 46.50 -15.69 -0.84
C SER A 6 45.50 -14.62 -1.24
N LEU A 7 44.55 -14.95 -2.11
CA LEU A 7 43.37 -14.12 -2.35
C LEU A 7 42.40 -14.26 -1.16
N CYS A 8 42.25 -13.21 -0.37
CA CYS A 8 41.11 -13.05 0.54
C CYS A 8 39.88 -12.64 -0.27
N VAL A 9 38.94 -13.55 -0.46
CA VAL A 9 37.61 -13.22 -0.98
C VAL A 9 36.81 -12.62 0.17
N VAL A 10 36.66 -11.30 0.18
CA VAL A 10 35.76 -10.60 1.11
C VAL A 10 34.33 -10.80 0.60
N LEU A 11 33.63 -11.79 1.15
CA LEU A 11 32.19 -11.96 0.93
C LEU A 11 31.47 -10.80 1.63
N TRP A 12 31.03 -9.82 0.85
CA TRP A 12 30.11 -8.78 1.32
C TRP A 12 28.75 -9.45 1.58
N TRP A 13 28.51 -9.85 2.82
CA TRP A 13 27.16 -10.15 3.27
C TRP A 13 26.41 -8.82 3.27
N ALA A 14 25.56 -8.59 2.26
CA ALA A 14 24.64 -7.45 2.31
C ALA A 14 23.82 -7.58 3.59
N GLU A 15 23.99 -6.64 4.52
CA GLU A 15 23.19 -6.60 5.74
C GLU A 15 21.71 -6.68 5.35
N PRO A 16 20.89 -7.48 6.05
CA PRO A 16 19.45 -7.45 5.85
C PRO A 16 19.01 -6.02 6.05
N ARG A 17 18.52 -5.36 4.99
CA ARG A 17 17.97 -4.01 5.11
C ARG A 17 16.91 -4.08 6.19
N HIS A 18 17.17 -3.40 7.31
CA HIS A 18 16.25 -3.35 8.44
C HIS A 18 14.86 -2.97 7.93
N SER A 19 13.82 -3.61 8.47
CA SER A 19 12.46 -3.27 8.10
C SER A 19 12.18 -1.79 8.33
N ALA A 20 11.33 -1.20 7.50
CA ALA A 20 10.87 0.17 7.69
C ALA A 20 10.44 0.40 9.16
N PRO A 21 10.84 1.52 9.80
CA PRO A 21 10.40 1.85 11.14
C PRO A 21 8.87 1.77 11.26
N GLY A 22 8.38 1.17 12.36
CA GLY A 22 6.94 0.96 12.58
C GLY A 22 6.34 -0.26 11.85
N SER A 23 7.13 -1.05 11.12
CA SER A 23 6.65 -2.33 10.56
C SER A 23 6.32 -3.31 11.69
N PRO A 24 5.15 -3.98 11.65
CA PRO A 24 4.84 -5.04 12.61
C PRO A 24 5.86 -6.17 12.57
N GLY A 25 6.09 -6.78 13.73
CA GLY A 25 6.90 -7.99 13.83
C GLY A 25 6.26 -9.17 13.11
N ARG A 26 7.09 -10.16 12.78
CA ARG A 26 6.71 -11.38 12.06
C ARG A 26 5.48 -12.07 12.64
N GLN A 27 5.40 -12.20 13.97
CA GLN A 27 4.30 -12.91 14.62
C GLN A 27 2.94 -12.25 14.35
N ALA A 28 2.88 -10.91 14.33
CA ALA A 28 1.64 -10.19 14.00
C ALA A 28 1.23 -10.41 12.53
N LEU A 29 2.20 -10.46 11.62
CA LEU A 29 1.95 -10.73 10.20
C LEU A 29 1.55 -12.19 9.94
N GLU A 30 2.16 -13.13 10.65
CA GLU A 30 1.77 -14.55 10.61
C GLU A 30 0.33 -14.71 11.11
N ALA A 31 -0.08 -13.98 12.16
CA ALA A 31 -1.47 -13.97 12.60
C ALA A 31 -2.41 -13.40 11.52
N LEU A 32 -2.05 -12.30 10.84
CA LEU A 32 -2.87 -11.79 9.74
C LEU A 32 -3.01 -12.81 8.59
N LEU A 33 -1.93 -13.53 8.26
CA LEU A 33 -1.94 -14.59 7.24
C LEU A 33 -2.89 -15.76 7.56
N THR A 34 -3.21 -16.00 8.83
CA THR A 34 -4.19 -17.03 9.21
C THR A 34 -5.64 -16.54 9.16
N HIS A 35 -5.87 -15.23 9.09
CA HIS A 35 -7.21 -14.62 9.08
C HIS A 35 -7.71 -14.26 7.67
N VAL A 36 -6.84 -14.30 6.65
CA VAL A 36 -7.25 -14.10 5.26
C VAL A 36 -7.71 -15.41 4.64
N ASP A 37 -8.86 -15.38 3.98
CA ASP A 37 -9.28 -16.47 3.12
C ASP A 37 -8.37 -16.58 1.89
N VAL A 38 -8.26 -17.80 1.35
CA VAL A 38 -7.37 -18.08 0.22
C VAL A 38 -8.18 -18.68 -0.92
N VAL A 39 -8.13 -18.03 -2.08
CA VAL A 39 -8.69 -18.55 -3.33
C VAL A 39 -7.57 -19.05 -4.25
N PRO A 40 -7.82 -19.97 -5.19
CA PRO A 40 -6.76 -20.50 -6.06
C PRO A 40 -6.06 -19.40 -6.87
N GLU A 41 -6.83 -18.51 -7.49
CA GLU A 41 -6.34 -17.48 -8.42
C GLU A 41 -7.33 -16.30 -8.49
N ARG A 42 -6.88 -15.17 -9.07
CA ARG A 42 -7.72 -14.01 -9.36
C ARG A 42 -8.46 -14.25 -10.68
N ILE A 43 -9.79 -14.16 -10.65
CA ILE A 43 -10.63 -14.26 -11.84
C ILE A 43 -11.21 -12.89 -12.16
N THR A 44 -11.01 -12.40 -13.39
CA THR A 44 -11.56 -11.10 -13.82
C THR A 44 -13.09 -11.13 -13.84
N VAL A 45 -13.70 -10.20 -13.12
CA VAL A 45 -15.16 -10.03 -13.06
C VAL A 45 -15.57 -8.83 -13.92
N PRO A 46 -16.45 -9.00 -14.92
CA PRO A 46 -16.94 -7.89 -15.72
C PRO A 46 -17.62 -6.78 -14.90
N GLY A 47 -17.70 -5.57 -15.46
CA GLY A 47 -18.45 -4.46 -14.85
C GLY A 47 -17.64 -3.57 -13.91
N TYR A 48 -16.34 -3.83 -13.74
CA TYR A 48 -15.44 -2.87 -13.12
C TYR A 48 -15.34 -1.61 -13.98
N GLU A 49 -15.72 -0.47 -13.42
CA GLU A 49 -15.51 0.85 -14.00
C GLU A 49 -14.90 1.76 -12.94
N ARG A 50 -13.77 2.37 -13.26
CA ARG A 50 -13.00 3.20 -12.31
C ARG A 50 -13.31 4.66 -12.49
N ASP A 51 -13.34 5.10 -13.73
CA ASP A 51 -13.44 6.50 -14.06
C ASP A 51 -14.94 6.78 -14.17
N CYS A 52 -15.46 7.72 -13.40
CA CYS A 52 -16.89 8.01 -13.27
C CYS A 52 -17.52 8.59 -14.56
N SER A 53 -17.04 8.18 -15.72
CA SER A 53 -17.42 8.58 -17.06
C SER A 53 -18.27 7.49 -17.72
N GLY A 54 -19.42 7.87 -18.27
CA GLY A 54 -20.29 6.97 -19.02
C GLY A 54 -21.53 6.51 -18.24
N ALA A 55 -22.27 5.56 -18.82
CA ALA A 55 -23.54 5.07 -18.26
C ALA A 55 -23.35 4.17 -17.03
N SER A 56 -22.17 3.55 -16.89
CA SER A 56 -21.74 2.81 -15.70
C SER A 56 -20.95 3.77 -14.82
N ALA A 57 -21.55 4.29 -13.75
CA ALA A 57 -20.81 5.10 -12.79
C ALA A 57 -19.67 4.29 -12.16
N CYS A 58 -18.59 4.96 -11.78
CA CYS A 58 -17.45 4.37 -11.08
C CYS A 58 -17.92 3.52 -9.89
N VAL A 59 -17.59 2.23 -9.90
CA VAL A 59 -18.21 1.26 -8.99
C VAL A 59 -17.78 1.46 -7.54
N PHE A 60 -16.61 2.07 -7.33
CA PHE A 60 -16.09 2.49 -6.02
C PHE A 60 -16.47 3.93 -5.65
N GLY A 61 -17.30 4.60 -6.45
CA GLY A 61 -17.68 6.00 -6.25
C GLY A 61 -16.57 6.98 -6.67
N PRO A 62 -16.83 8.30 -6.53
CA PRO A 62 -15.88 9.33 -6.91
C PRO A 62 -14.55 9.18 -6.19
N ALA A 63 -13.45 9.38 -6.93
CA ALA A 63 -12.11 9.34 -6.37
C ALA A 63 -11.95 10.39 -5.27
N TRP A 64 -11.34 9.99 -4.15
CA TRP A 64 -11.00 10.86 -3.03
C TRP A 64 -12.21 11.55 -2.38
N SER A 65 -13.34 10.84 -2.32
CA SER A 65 -14.58 11.35 -1.73
C SER A 65 -14.47 11.49 -0.22
N ASP A 66 -14.80 12.69 0.28
CA ASP A 66 -15.00 12.98 1.70
C ASP A 66 -16.41 12.60 2.19
N SER A 67 -17.24 12.00 1.33
CA SER A 67 -18.60 11.56 1.66
C SER A 67 -18.72 10.04 1.53
N THR A 68 -18.10 9.33 2.48
CA THR A 68 -18.07 7.87 2.54
C THR A 68 -18.16 7.38 3.99
N GLY A 69 -18.18 6.06 4.19
CA GLY A 69 -18.06 5.45 5.52
C GLY A 69 -16.62 5.18 5.97
N ALA A 70 -15.61 5.68 5.24
CA ALA A 70 -14.20 5.48 5.58
C ALA A 70 -13.76 6.32 6.77
N PRO A 71 -12.70 5.90 7.51
CA PRO A 71 -12.03 6.78 8.47
C PRO A 71 -11.64 8.12 7.85
N TYR A 72 -11.69 9.18 8.65
CA TYR A 72 -11.44 10.59 8.26
C TYR A 72 -12.49 11.24 7.35
N SER A 73 -13.46 10.50 6.81
CA SER A 73 -14.52 11.07 5.98
C SER A 73 -15.44 12.01 6.75
N GLY A 74 -15.94 13.05 6.07
CA GLY A 74 -16.84 14.07 6.58
C GLY A 74 -16.14 15.22 7.30
N ASN A 75 -14.82 15.35 7.14
CA ASN A 75 -14.02 16.37 7.82
C ASN A 75 -13.83 17.66 7.00
N GLY A 76 -14.34 17.70 5.76
CA GLY A 76 -14.20 18.81 4.82
C GLY A 76 -12.99 18.70 3.89
N CYS A 77 -12.14 17.68 4.06
CA CYS A 77 -10.95 17.42 3.26
C CYS A 77 -11.16 16.19 2.39
N SER A 78 -10.65 16.24 1.15
CA SER A 78 -10.62 15.02 0.32
C SER A 78 -9.76 13.95 0.98
N THR A 79 -10.10 12.68 0.80
CA THR A 79 -9.31 11.53 1.26
C THR A 79 -7.84 11.63 0.83
N ARG A 80 -7.58 12.19 -0.36
CA ARG A 80 -6.21 12.41 -0.84
C ARG A 80 -5.44 13.37 0.07
N HIS A 81 -6.07 14.43 0.53
CA HIS A 81 -5.46 15.37 1.47
C HIS A 81 -5.19 14.69 2.81
N ASP A 82 -6.12 13.89 3.33
CA ASP A 82 -5.92 13.15 4.59
C ASP A 82 -4.72 12.20 4.50
N VAL A 83 -4.58 11.47 3.39
CA VAL A 83 -3.43 10.59 3.15
C VAL A 83 -2.13 11.39 3.08
N LEU A 84 -2.11 12.50 2.33
CA LEU A 84 -0.92 13.33 2.19
C LEU A 84 -0.51 13.95 3.53
N ALA A 85 -1.45 14.47 4.31
CA ALA A 85 -1.16 15.04 5.62
C ALA A 85 -0.66 13.99 6.62
N ARG A 86 -1.16 12.76 6.54
CA ARG A 86 -0.67 11.66 7.38
C ARG A 86 0.74 11.22 6.99
N ASP A 87 1.02 11.10 5.70
CA ASP A 87 2.25 10.46 5.19
C ASP A 87 3.40 11.45 4.94
N LEU A 88 3.11 12.75 4.82
CA LEU A 88 4.12 13.80 4.69
C LEU A 88 4.47 14.36 6.07
N GLY A 89 5.65 13.98 6.57
CA GLY A 89 6.15 14.48 7.84
C GLY A 89 6.28 16.00 7.85
N GLY A 90 5.83 16.64 8.94
CA GLY A 90 5.86 18.10 9.09
C GLY A 90 4.64 18.83 8.52
N THR A 91 3.58 18.12 8.13
CA THR A 91 2.31 18.73 7.72
C THR A 91 1.16 18.33 8.63
N THR A 92 0.15 19.19 8.71
CA THR A 92 -1.12 18.93 9.38
C THR A 92 -2.25 19.21 8.40
N ALA A 93 -3.17 18.26 8.22
CA ALA A 93 -4.46 18.54 7.61
C ALA A 93 -5.29 19.32 8.63
N ASP A 94 -5.38 20.63 8.45
CA ASP A 94 -6.31 21.46 9.20
C ASP A 94 -7.45 21.88 8.26
N PRO A 95 -8.71 21.45 8.50
CA PRO A 95 -9.85 21.96 7.78
C PRO A 95 -9.98 23.49 7.87
N ALA A 96 -9.53 24.10 8.97
CA ALA A 96 -9.51 25.56 9.13
C ALA A 96 -8.44 26.25 8.25
N SER A 97 -7.41 25.51 7.80
CA SER A 97 -6.44 25.97 6.80
C SER A 97 -6.87 25.65 5.36
N GLY A 98 -8.09 25.14 5.16
CA GLY A 98 -8.62 24.78 3.84
C GLY A 98 -8.03 23.48 3.28
N CYS A 99 -7.60 22.55 4.13
CA CYS A 99 -7.02 21.25 3.74
C CYS A 99 -5.74 21.39 2.89
N SER A 100 -4.97 22.46 3.09
CA SER A 100 -3.74 22.67 2.36
C SER A 100 -2.63 21.74 2.87
N VAL A 101 -1.96 21.07 1.93
CA VAL A 101 -0.75 20.28 2.21
C VAL A 101 0.39 20.93 1.42
N ASP A 102 1.07 21.87 2.07
CA ASP A 102 2.04 22.78 1.42
C ASP A 102 3.43 22.17 1.20
N GLY A 103 3.68 20.95 1.69
CA GLY A 103 4.99 20.32 1.58
C GLY A 103 5.19 19.16 2.54
N GLY A 104 6.37 19.04 3.12
CA GLY A 104 6.76 17.99 4.06
C GLY A 104 7.78 17.02 3.49
N THR A 105 8.14 16.02 4.27
CA THR A 105 9.07 14.97 3.83
C THR A 105 8.33 13.66 3.64
N LEU A 106 8.40 13.08 2.44
CA LEU A 106 7.94 11.72 2.18
C LEU A 106 9.11 10.75 2.32
N VAL A 107 8.98 9.78 3.21
CA VAL A 107 9.78 8.55 3.14
C VAL A 107 8.95 7.53 2.39
N ASP A 108 9.21 7.38 1.09
CA ASP A 108 8.39 6.53 0.21
C ASP A 108 8.32 5.10 0.75
N PRO A 109 7.12 4.61 1.11
CA PRO A 109 6.98 3.31 1.76
C PRO A 109 7.35 2.14 0.84
N TYR A 110 7.51 2.35 -0.47
CA TYR A 110 7.87 1.28 -1.41
C TYR A 110 9.34 1.25 -1.80
N THR A 111 10.00 2.40 -1.83
CA THR A 111 11.41 2.51 -2.25
C THR A 111 12.37 2.85 -1.13
N GLY A 112 11.86 3.37 -0.01
CA GLY A 112 12.65 3.94 1.05
C GLY A 112 13.33 5.26 0.73
N ARG A 113 13.08 5.83 -0.46
CA ARG A 113 13.63 7.13 -0.85
C ARG A 113 12.99 8.23 -0.01
N VAL A 114 13.83 9.14 0.45
CA VAL A 114 13.39 10.36 1.15
C VAL A 114 13.24 11.47 0.11
N MET A 115 12.10 12.15 0.12
CA MET A 115 11.81 13.25 -0.79
C MET A 115 11.33 14.46 0.02
N ASP A 116 11.99 15.59 -0.20
CA ASP A 116 11.54 16.88 0.31
C ASP A 116 10.47 17.44 -0.64
N VAL A 117 9.20 17.20 -0.26
CA VAL A 117 8.02 17.64 -1.01
C VAL A 117 7.80 19.14 -0.87
N SER A 118 8.31 19.78 0.20
CA SER A 118 8.32 21.24 0.28
C SER A 118 9.14 21.86 -0.85
N ALA A 119 10.26 21.22 -1.22
CA ALA A 119 11.12 21.68 -2.32
C ALA A 119 10.62 21.23 -3.71
N SER A 120 10.17 19.98 -3.85
CA SER A 120 9.79 19.42 -5.17
C SER A 120 8.33 19.65 -5.54
N GLY A 121 7.49 20.04 -4.58
CA GLY A 121 6.03 20.03 -4.69
C GLY A 121 5.45 18.60 -4.74
N LEU A 122 4.12 18.53 -4.79
CA LEU A 122 3.35 17.28 -4.82
C LEU A 122 3.34 16.57 -6.18
N ARG A 123 3.93 17.18 -7.22
CA ARG A 123 3.96 16.61 -8.56
C ARG A 123 4.80 15.33 -8.54
N GLY A 124 4.19 14.23 -8.95
CA GLY A 124 4.82 12.91 -8.92
C GLY A 124 4.64 12.16 -7.60
N ILE A 125 3.87 12.70 -6.63
CA ILE A 125 3.37 11.95 -5.48
C ILE A 125 1.98 11.43 -5.81
N HIS A 126 1.81 10.11 -5.79
CA HIS A 126 0.51 9.47 -5.96
C HIS A 126 -0.02 9.01 -4.61
N VAL A 127 -1.33 8.80 -4.51
CA VAL A 127 -1.91 8.00 -3.44
C VAL A 127 -2.24 6.65 -4.07
N ASP A 128 -1.67 5.60 -3.51
CA ASP A 128 -1.88 4.22 -3.95
C ASP A 128 -2.94 3.53 -3.10
N HIS A 129 -3.70 2.66 -3.76
CA HIS A 129 -4.51 1.62 -3.12
C HIS A 129 -3.64 0.38 -2.95
N VAL A 130 -3.16 0.15 -1.74
CA VAL A 130 -2.26 -0.97 -1.40
C VAL A 130 -2.84 -2.29 -1.90
N PHE A 131 -4.11 -2.53 -1.57
CA PHE A 131 -4.95 -3.53 -2.21
C PHE A 131 -5.67 -2.86 -3.40
N PRO A 132 -5.30 -3.18 -4.66
CA PRO A 132 -5.83 -2.49 -5.83
C PRO A 132 -7.35 -2.60 -5.98
N LEU A 133 -8.00 -1.54 -6.49
CA LEU A 133 -9.46 -1.52 -6.65
C LEU A 133 -10.00 -2.57 -7.63
N SER A 134 -9.34 -2.79 -8.77
CA SER A 134 -9.74 -3.83 -9.74
C SER A 134 -9.52 -5.24 -9.17
N ALA A 135 -8.42 -5.46 -8.44
CA ALA A 135 -8.19 -6.73 -7.74
C ALA A 135 -9.26 -6.97 -6.68
N ALA A 136 -9.62 -5.95 -5.89
CA ALA A 136 -10.69 -6.06 -4.90
C ALA A 136 -12.04 -6.39 -5.54
N TRP A 137 -12.34 -5.76 -6.69
CA TRP A 137 -13.53 -6.08 -7.49
C TRP A 137 -13.55 -7.55 -7.87
N ASP A 138 -12.48 -8.04 -8.50
CA ASP A 138 -12.34 -9.43 -8.94
C ASP A 138 -12.42 -10.44 -7.77
N LEU A 139 -11.93 -10.05 -6.60
CA LEU A 139 -11.87 -10.88 -5.39
C LEU A 139 -13.13 -10.73 -4.50
N GLY A 140 -14.21 -10.15 -5.01
CA GLY A 140 -15.54 -10.21 -4.39
C GLY A 140 -16.17 -8.88 -4.02
N ALA A 141 -15.46 -7.75 -4.18
CA ALA A 141 -16.06 -6.44 -3.92
C ALA A 141 -17.18 -6.06 -4.91
N TRP A 142 -17.29 -6.79 -6.03
CA TRP A 142 -18.40 -6.64 -6.96
C TRP A 142 -19.78 -6.87 -6.31
N ASP A 143 -19.85 -7.75 -5.30
CA ASP A 143 -21.08 -8.08 -4.58
C ASP A 143 -21.32 -7.15 -3.36
N TRP A 144 -20.40 -6.25 -3.07
CA TRP A 144 -20.58 -5.30 -1.97
C TRP A 144 -21.61 -4.21 -2.30
N SER A 145 -22.19 -3.64 -1.25
CA SER A 145 -22.95 -2.40 -1.40
C SER A 145 -22.04 -1.28 -1.91
N PRO A 146 -22.58 -0.32 -2.70
CA PRO A 146 -21.80 0.84 -3.16
C PRO A 146 -21.12 1.61 -2.03
N GLY A 147 -21.79 1.74 -0.87
CA GLY A 147 -21.22 2.41 0.31
C GLY A 147 -20.00 1.70 0.88
N ARG A 148 -20.00 0.35 0.90
CA ARG A 148 -18.83 -0.44 1.36
C ARG A 148 -17.67 -0.34 0.37
N ARG A 149 -17.94 -0.36 -0.94
CA ARG A 149 -16.92 -0.09 -1.96
C ARG A 149 -16.32 1.31 -1.79
N ALA A 150 -17.16 2.34 -1.65
CA ALA A 150 -16.69 3.70 -1.44
C ALA A 150 -15.84 3.83 -0.16
N ALA A 151 -16.23 3.17 0.94
CA ALA A 151 -15.44 3.15 2.16
C ALA A 151 -14.07 2.47 1.93
N PHE A 152 -14.00 1.32 1.25
CA PHE A 152 -12.73 0.64 0.94
C PHE A 152 -11.80 1.49 0.08
N ALA A 153 -12.34 2.16 -0.94
CA ALA A 153 -11.57 3.01 -1.83
C ALA A 153 -11.05 4.29 -1.15
N ASN A 154 -11.63 4.66 -0.01
CA ASN A 154 -11.26 5.85 0.74
C ASN A 154 -10.69 5.54 2.13
N ASP A 155 -10.37 4.28 2.44
CA ASP A 155 -9.81 3.92 3.75
C ASP A 155 -8.35 4.37 3.88
N VAL A 156 -8.20 5.59 4.41
CA VAL A 156 -6.91 6.18 4.76
C VAL A 156 -6.15 5.20 5.65
N GLU A 157 -6.73 4.77 6.76
CA GLU A 157 -6.05 3.98 7.78
C GLU A 157 -5.50 2.64 7.29
N ARG A 158 -6.09 1.99 6.29
CA ARG A 158 -5.74 0.60 5.93
C ARG A 158 -5.26 0.45 4.50
N ASN A 159 -5.92 1.08 3.54
CA ASN A 159 -5.71 0.77 2.13
C ASN A 159 -4.96 1.86 1.35
N LEU A 160 -4.76 3.05 1.92
CA LEU A 160 -4.14 4.16 1.19
C LEU A 160 -2.75 4.52 1.70
N LEU A 161 -1.84 4.86 0.79
CA LEU A 161 -0.48 5.38 1.08
C LEU A 161 -0.06 6.43 0.06
N ALA A 162 0.62 7.49 0.50
CA ALA A 162 1.37 8.38 -0.38
C ALA A 162 2.67 7.69 -0.85
N VAL A 163 2.92 7.69 -2.16
CA VAL A 163 4.03 6.96 -2.79
C VAL A 163 4.62 7.73 -3.96
N THR A 164 5.83 7.37 -4.38
CA THR A 164 6.39 7.86 -5.65
C THR A 164 5.54 7.38 -6.82
N GLY A 165 5.06 8.31 -7.63
CA GLY A 165 4.09 8.03 -8.69
C GLY A 165 4.61 7.07 -9.76
N SER A 166 5.89 7.14 -10.11
CA SER A 166 6.49 6.20 -11.08
C SER A 166 6.52 4.75 -10.58
N VAL A 167 6.61 4.53 -9.27
CA VAL A 167 6.54 3.19 -8.67
C VAL A 167 5.10 2.72 -8.65
N ASN A 168 4.16 3.59 -8.30
CA ASN A 168 2.73 3.25 -8.34
C ASN A 168 2.26 2.90 -9.76
N SER A 169 2.68 3.66 -10.76
CA SER A 169 2.36 3.35 -12.17
C SER A 169 2.94 2.01 -12.64
N ARG A 170 4.07 1.56 -12.08
CA ARG A 170 4.62 0.22 -12.35
C ARG A 170 3.85 -0.88 -11.61
N LYS A 171 3.40 -0.59 -10.38
CA LYS A 171 2.55 -1.50 -9.59
C LYS A 171 1.21 -1.75 -10.30
N SER A 172 0.60 -0.72 -10.91
CA SER A 172 -0.72 -0.85 -11.54
C SER A 172 -1.72 -1.50 -10.57
N ASP A 173 -2.39 -2.57 -10.99
CA ASP A 173 -3.27 -3.39 -10.18
C ASP A 173 -2.70 -4.78 -9.88
N TRP A 174 -1.39 -4.94 -9.98
CA TRP A 174 -0.70 -6.16 -9.58
C TRP A 174 -0.85 -6.39 -8.07
N THR A 175 -1.05 -7.66 -7.71
CA THR A 175 -1.13 -8.14 -6.33
C THR A 175 0.22 -8.76 -5.90
N PRO A 176 0.40 -9.14 -4.62
CA PRO A 176 1.69 -9.60 -4.09
C PRO A 176 2.40 -10.72 -4.86
N GLU A 177 1.67 -11.58 -5.58
CA GLU A 177 2.26 -12.61 -6.45
C GLU A 177 3.14 -12.00 -7.55
N ASP A 178 2.64 -10.96 -8.20
CA ASP A 178 3.29 -10.33 -9.37
C ASP A 178 4.12 -9.10 -9.02
N TRP A 179 3.82 -8.46 -7.88
CA TRP A 179 4.48 -7.24 -7.47
C TRP A 179 4.64 -7.12 -5.96
N LEU A 180 5.88 -6.88 -5.54
CA LEU A 180 6.24 -6.40 -4.20
C LEU A 180 7.03 -5.10 -4.33
N PRO A 181 7.09 -4.27 -3.27
CA PRO A 181 7.96 -3.11 -3.26
C PRO A 181 9.39 -3.45 -3.69
N PRO A 182 10.02 -2.61 -4.53
CA PRO A 182 11.36 -2.88 -5.06
C PRO A 182 12.45 -2.88 -3.98
N ASP A 183 12.21 -2.24 -2.82
CA ASP A 183 13.10 -2.32 -1.66
C ASP A 183 12.63 -3.43 -0.70
N PRO A 184 13.41 -4.52 -0.51
CA PRO A 184 13.05 -5.60 0.41
C PRO A 184 12.85 -5.17 1.86
N GLY A 185 13.50 -4.07 2.30
CA GLY A 185 13.27 -3.50 3.64
C GLY A 185 11.82 -3.02 3.85
N ARG A 186 11.03 -2.89 2.79
CA ARG A 186 9.64 -2.43 2.82
C ARG A 186 8.63 -3.56 2.77
N HIS A 187 9.05 -4.80 2.56
CA HIS A 187 8.15 -5.95 2.40
C HIS A 187 7.29 -6.19 3.64
N CYS A 188 7.83 -6.01 4.84
CA CYS A 188 7.07 -6.20 6.08
C CYS A 188 5.96 -5.18 6.26
N PHE A 189 6.27 -3.90 6.01
CA PHE A 189 5.28 -2.82 6.04
C PHE A 189 4.19 -3.05 4.98
N TYR A 190 4.59 -3.36 3.75
CA TYR A 190 3.65 -3.63 2.66
C TYR A 190 2.74 -4.83 2.96
N ALA A 191 3.31 -5.95 3.42
CA ALA A 191 2.54 -7.13 3.81
C ALA A 191 1.55 -6.81 4.95
N ALA A 192 1.97 -6.01 5.93
CA ALA A 192 1.08 -5.55 7.00
C ALA A 192 -0.12 -4.79 6.45
N ARG A 193 0.12 -3.78 5.60
CA ARG A 193 -0.93 -2.93 5.02
C ARG A 193 -1.88 -3.74 4.14
N TYR A 194 -1.34 -4.56 3.25
CA TYR A 194 -2.11 -5.39 2.33
C TYR A 194 -3.01 -6.39 3.08
N LEU A 195 -2.44 -7.14 4.04
CA LEU A 195 -3.20 -8.11 4.84
C LEU A 195 -4.21 -7.43 5.77
N THR A 196 -3.87 -6.28 6.35
CA THR A 196 -4.81 -5.52 7.20
C THR A 196 -6.02 -5.06 6.39
N ALA A 197 -5.82 -4.55 5.17
CA ALA A 197 -6.91 -4.19 4.27
C ALA A 197 -7.74 -5.43 3.89
N ALA A 198 -7.09 -6.54 3.55
CA ALA A 198 -7.77 -7.79 3.20
C ALA A 198 -8.65 -8.30 4.35
N VAL A 199 -8.11 -8.41 5.56
CA VAL A 199 -8.84 -8.86 6.77
C VAL A 199 -9.98 -7.90 7.11
N ALA A 200 -9.72 -6.59 7.15
CA ALA A 200 -10.72 -5.61 7.56
C ALA A 200 -11.94 -5.58 6.61
N TYR A 201 -11.73 -5.89 5.34
CA TYR A 201 -12.78 -5.91 4.33
C TYR A 201 -13.23 -7.31 3.91
N GLY A 202 -12.72 -8.37 4.54
CA GLY A 202 -13.06 -9.75 4.20
C GLY A 202 -12.77 -10.10 2.73
N LEU A 203 -11.69 -9.55 2.17
CA LEU A 203 -11.20 -9.92 0.84
C LEU A 203 -10.28 -11.13 0.95
N PRO A 204 -10.47 -12.17 0.13
CA PRO A 204 -9.49 -13.24 0.03
C PRO A 204 -8.22 -12.74 -0.66
N VAL A 205 -7.15 -13.51 -0.51
CA VAL A 205 -5.92 -13.39 -1.32
C VAL A 205 -5.77 -14.62 -2.21
N THR A 206 -5.06 -14.52 -3.33
CA THR A 206 -4.78 -15.70 -4.15
C THR A 206 -3.78 -16.63 -3.44
N ALA A 207 -3.69 -17.88 -3.89
CA ALA A 207 -2.69 -18.82 -3.39
C ALA A 207 -1.26 -18.29 -3.62
N GLY A 208 -1.00 -17.70 -4.79
CA GLY A 208 0.27 -17.07 -5.12
C GLY A 208 0.56 -15.81 -4.29
N ASP A 209 -0.45 -14.96 -4.05
CA ASP A 209 -0.32 -13.80 -3.18
C ASP A 209 0.06 -14.23 -1.76
N ARG A 210 -0.62 -15.27 -1.24
CA ARG A 210 -0.30 -15.83 0.08
C ARG A 210 1.11 -16.37 0.14
N GLU A 211 1.58 -17.06 -0.90
CA GLU A 211 2.95 -17.56 -0.95
C GLU A 211 3.97 -16.42 -0.93
N ALA A 212 3.78 -15.40 -1.78
CA ALA A 212 4.64 -14.22 -1.86
C ALA A 212 4.67 -13.45 -0.53
N LEU A 213 3.50 -13.21 0.08
CA LEU A 213 3.37 -12.58 1.38
C LEU A 213 4.03 -13.41 2.48
N ALA A 214 3.83 -14.73 2.52
CA ALA A 214 4.49 -15.59 3.48
C ALA A 214 6.02 -15.57 3.31
N ALA A 215 6.52 -15.52 2.07
CA ALA A 215 7.94 -15.39 1.79
C ALA A 215 8.52 -14.05 2.28
N ALA A 216 7.80 -12.96 2.09
CA ALA A 216 8.12 -11.66 2.66
C ALA A 216 8.12 -11.69 4.20
N VAL A 217 7.07 -12.22 4.81
CA VAL A 217 6.88 -12.28 6.28
C VAL A 217 7.98 -13.08 6.97
N ARG A 218 8.45 -14.19 6.36
CA ARG A 218 9.59 -14.97 6.89
C ARG A 218 10.88 -14.16 7.04
N ARG A 219 11.04 -13.05 6.32
CA ARG A 219 12.19 -12.15 6.40
C ARG A 219 12.01 -11.03 7.42
N CYS A 220 10.81 -10.87 7.98
CA CYS A 220 10.53 -9.83 8.97
C CYS A 220 11.18 -10.12 10.33
N PRO A 221 11.55 -9.08 11.09
CA PRO A 221 12.04 -9.19 12.46
C PRO A 221 11.04 -9.93 13.34
N ARG A 222 11.53 -10.71 14.32
CA ARG A 222 10.64 -11.48 15.22
C ARG A 222 9.98 -10.61 16.30
N GLY A 223 10.56 -9.47 16.63
CA GLY A 223 10.04 -8.52 17.62
C GLY A 223 9.64 -7.20 16.99
N GLY A 224 8.55 -6.63 17.50
CA GLY A 224 8.10 -5.26 17.29
C GLY A 224 7.60 -4.74 18.63
#